data_AF-A0A936AYA9-F1
#
_entry.id   AF-A0A936AYA9-F1
#
_cell.length_a   1.000
_cell.length_b   1.000
_cell.length_c   1.000
_cell.angle_alpha   90.00
_cell.angle_beta   90.00
_cell.angle_gamma   90.00
#
_symmetry.space_group_name_H-M   'P 1'
#
loop_
_entity.id
_entity.type
_entity.pdbx_description
1 polymer ?
#
loop_
_entity_poly.entity_id
_entity_poly.type
_entity_poly.pdbx_seq_one_letter_code
_entity_poly.pdbx_strand_id
1 'polypeptide(L)'
;MFYEEFFPHLEALKTFAFHLTYNESDAEDLVQETYLKAYKFINSYVKGTNSKAWLFKILKNAYINEYRKKVKTPITLDFNDPMSVQEKDILGGMIEINWEDLSMNLGDEVTMAMNSISEEFKEIILLCDIEGFSYEEIAEILDLPIGTVRSRLFRARNELKDKLMKYALLMGYRNKRGIKKDIKK
;
A
#
# COMPACT_ATOMS: atom_id res chain seq x y z
N MET A 1 -14.29 -20.68 13.07
CA MET A 1 -12.82 -20.84 12.89
C MET A 1 -12.24 -19.99 11.77
N PHE A 2 -12.56 -20.21 10.48
CA PHE A 2 -11.99 -19.35 9.40
C PHE A 2 -12.44 -17.88 9.55
N TYR A 3 -13.75 -17.63 9.59
CA TYR A 3 -14.27 -16.27 9.72
C TYR A 3 -13.75 -15.54 10.95
N GLU A 4 -13.70 -16.21 12.11
CA GLU A 4 -13.21 -15.59 13.36
C GLU A 4 -11.74 -15.18 13.31
N GLU A 5 -10.91 -15.96 12.60
CA GLU A 5 -9.46 -15.72 12.52
C GLU A 5 -9.11 -14.66 11.45
N PHE A 6 -9.80 -14.68 10.31
CA PHE A 6 -9.42 -13.89 9.14
C PHE A 6 -10.28 -12.65 8.90
N PHE A 7 -11.59 -12.73 9.14
CA PHE A 7 -12.52 -11.62 8.87
C PHE A 7 -12.23 -10.33 9.66
N PRO A 8 -11.67 -10.36 10.90
CA PRO A 8 -11.26 -9.14 11.60
C PRO A 8 -10.26 -8.27 10.82
N HIS A 9 -9.55 -8.84 9.84
CA HIS A 9 -8.56 -8.14 9.03
C HIS A 9 -9.14 -7.57 7.73
N LEU A 10 -10.45 -7.68 7.49
CA LEU A 10 -11.10 -7.25 6.24
C LEU A 10 -10.84 -5.78 5.92
N GLU A 11 -11.08 -4.88 6.88
CA GLU A 11 -10.92 -3.43 6.65
C GLU A 11 -9.47 -3.07 6.36
N ALA A 12 -8.51 -3.65 7.09
CA ALA A 12 -7.08 -3.46 6.82
C ALA A 12 -6.69 -3.94 5.40
N LEU A 13 -7.22 -5.08 4.96
CA LEU A 13 -7.00 -5.57 3.59
C LEU A 13 -7.62 -4.65 2.54
N LYS A 14 -8.83 -4.12 2.77
CA LYS A 14 -9.50 -3.18 1.86
C LYS A 14 -8.71 -1.88 1.72
N THR A 15 -8.31 -1.27 2.83
CA THR A 15 -7.50 -0.04 2.81
C THR A 15 -6.17 -0.26 2.08
N PHE A 16 -5.49 -1.37 2.38
CA PHE A 16 -4.23 -1.69 1.71
C PHE A 16 -4.41 -1.99 0.22
N ALA A 17 -5.44 -2.76 -0.16
CA ALA A 17 -5.78 -3.04 -1.56
C ALA A 17 -6.07 -1.75 -2.33
N PHE A 18 -6.84 -0.83 -1.75
CA PHE A 18 -7.13 0.46 -2.36
C PHE A 18 -5.85 1.27 -2.63
N HIS A 19 -4.88 1.24 -1.72
CA HIS A 19 -3.60 1.90 -1.94
C HIS A 19 -2.74 1.25 -3.04
N LEU A 20 -3.00 -0.01 -3.40
CA LEU A 20 -2.33 -0.70 -4.49
C LEU A 20 -3.03 -0.49 -5.85
N THR A 21 -4.36 -0.38 -5.86
CA THR A 21 -5.15 -0.34 -7.10
C THR A 21 -5.61 1.07 -7.48
N TYR A 22 -5.74 1.98 -6.51
CA TYR A 22 -6.36 3.31 -6.66
C TYR A 22 -7.77 3.27 -7.27
N ASN A 23 -8.45 2.13 -7.14
CA ASN A 23 -9.79 1.91 -7.65
C ASN A 23 -10.52 0.99 -6.66
N GLU A 24 -11.69 1.44 -6.20
CA GLU A 24 -12.50 0.74 -5.20
C GLU A 24 -12.95 -0.63 -5.69
N SER A 25 -13.46 -0.72 -6.92
CA SER A 25 -13.89 -2.00 -7.52
C SER A 25 -12.72 -2.99 -7.62
N ASP A 26 -11.56 -2.56 -8.13
CA ASP A 26 -10.38 -3.41 -8.22
C ASP A 26 -9.88 -3.82 -6.82
N ALA A 27 -10.00 -2.94 -5.81
CA ALA A 27 -9.61 -3.25 -4.43
C ALA A 27 -10.54 -4.30 -3.81
N GLU A 28 -11.85 -4.17 -4.00
CA GLU A 28 -12.82 -5.16 -3.54
C GLU A 28 -12.60 -6.52 -4.19
N ASP A 29 -12.39 -6.55 -5.51
CA ASP A 29 -12.09 -7.78 -6.26
C ASP A 29 -10.81 -8.45 -5.73
N LEU A 30 -9.75 -7.67 -5.51
CA LEU A 30 -8.49 -8.16 -4.96
C LEU A 30 -8.67 -8.76 -3.56
N VAL A 31 -9.48 -8.12 -2.70
CA VAL A 31 -9.79 -8.63 -1.36
C VAL A 31 -10.60 -9.93 -1.45
N GLN A 32 -11.60 -9.99 -2.32
CA GLN A 32 -12.38 -11.22 -2.54
C GLN A 32 -11.50 -12.38 -3.01
N GLU A 33 -10.65 -12.15 -4.00
CA GLU A 33 -9.70 -13.14 -4.50
C GLU A 33 -8.70 -13.56 -3.41
N THR A 34 -8.28 -12.64 -2.55
CA THR A 34 -7.43 -12.92 -1.38
C THR A 34 -8.11 -13.91 -0.43
N TYR A 35 -9.38 -13.66 -0.06
CA TYR A 35 -10.12 -14.57 0.81
C TYR A 35 -10.40 -15.93 0.15
N LEU A 36 -10.68 -15.94 -1.16
CA LEU A 36 -10.85 -17.19 -1.92
C LEU A 36 -9.57 -18.03 -1.91
N LYS A 37 -8.41 -17.40 -2.10
CA LYS A 37 -7.11 -18.06 -2.01
C LYS A 37 -6.80 -18.51 -0.59
N ALA A 38 -7.04 -17.67 0.41
CA ALA A 38 -6.86 -18.03 1.82
C ALA A 38 -7.70 -19.25 2.18
N TYR A 39 -8.96 -19.33 1.72
CA TYR A 39 -9.80 -20.50 1.93
C TYR A 39 -9.24 -21.75 1.25
N LYS A 40 -8.76 -21.64 0.00
CA LYS A 40 -8.14 -22.75 -0.74
C LYS A 40 -6.85 -23.26 -0.08
N PHE A 41 -6.03 -22.35 0.47
CA PHE A 41 -4.74 -22.67 1.07
C PHE A 41 -4.78 -22.76 2.59
N ILE A 42 -5.97 -22.84 3.19
CA ILE A 42 -6.12 -22.80 4.65
C ILE A 42 -5.33 -23.90 5.37
N ASN A 43 -5.16 -25.07 4.73
CA ASN A 43 -4.39 -26.18 5.29
C ASN A 43 -2.88 -25.88 5.43
N SER A 44 -2.38 -24.84 4.75
CA SER A 44 -0.99 -24.36 4.87
C SER A 44 -0.81 -23.32 5.98
N TYR A 45 -1.91 -22.78 6.52
CA TYR A 45 -1.87 -21.83 7.62
C TYR A 45 -1.61 -22.57 8.94
N VAL A 46 -0.63 -22.09 9.70
CA VAL A 46 -0.31 -22.62 11.02
C VAL A 46 -1.04 -21.80 12.07
N LYS A 47 -2.04 -22.39 12.73
CA LYS A 47 -2.83 -21.72 13.76
C LYS A 47 -1.94 -21.17 14.88
N GLY A 48 -2.21 -19.94 15.33
CA GLY A 48 -1.42 -19.25 16.34
C GLY A 48 -0.24 -18.46 15.79
N THR A 49 0.01 -18.53 14.48
CA THR A 49 0.87 -17.56 13.77
C THR A 49 0.07 -16.33 13.35
N ASN A 50 0.74 -15.26 12.92
CA ASN A 50 0.07 -14.01 12.55
C ASN A 50 -0.81 -14.19 11.30
N SER A 51 -2.12 -14.35 11.51
CA SER A 51 -3.12 -14.48 10.45
C SER A 51 -3.21 -13.23 9.56
N LYS A 52 -3.00 -12.04 10.13
CA LYS A 52 -2.94 -10.78 9.38
C LYS A 52 -1.79 -10.79 8.38
N ALA A 53 -0.56 -11.08 8.84
CA ALA A 53 0.61 -11.12 7.96
C ALA A 53 0.46 -12.17 6.85
N TRP A 54 -0.11 -13.34 7.18
CA TRP A 54 -0.39 -14.39 6.21
C TRP A 54 -1.38 -13.95 5.13
N LEU A 55 -2.47 -13.26 5.50
CA LEU A 55 -3.42 -12.69 4.54
C LEU A 55 -2.77 -11.63 3.64
N PHE A 56 -1.98 -10.72 4.21
CA PHE A 56 -1.30 -9.68 3.44
C PHE A 56 -0.31 -10.26 2.43
N LYS A 57 0.37 -11.36 2.78
CA LYS A 57 1.22 -12.11 1.84
C LYS A 57 0.40 -12.69 0.68
N ILE A 58 -0.79 -13.25 0.95
CA ILE A 58 -1.68 -13.77 -0.10
C ILE A 58 -2.16 -12.62 -0.99
N LEU A 59 -2.59 -11.50 -0.40
CA LEU A 59 -3.06 -10.32 -1.11
C LEU A 59 -1.98 -9.78 -2.05
N LYS A 60 -0.75 -9.62 -1.55
CA LYS A 60 0.36 -9.13 -2.38
C LYS A 60 0.64 -10.05 -3.56
N ASN A 61 0.63 -11.37 -3.33
CA ASN A 61 0.77 -12.35 -4.39
C ASN A 61 -0.39 -12.32 -5.40
N ALA A 62 -1.62 -12.10 -4.94
CA ALA A 62 -2.78 -11.95 -5.82
C ALA A 62 -2.63 -10.71 -6.71
N TYR A 63 -2.29 -9.57 -6.12
CA TYR A 63 -2.07 -8.31 -6.82
C TYR A 63 -0.99 -8.42 -7.91
N ILE A 64 0.18 -8.99 -7.60
CA ILE A 64 1.26 -9.16 -8.58
C ILE A 64 0.78 -10.02 -9.77
N ASN A 65 0.00 -11.06 -9.49
CA ASN A 65 -0.51 -11.95 -10.54
C ASN A 65 -1.55 -11.27 -11.43
N GLU A 66 -2.44 -10.45 -10.86
CA GLU A 66 -3.42 -9.67 -11.62
C GLU A 66 -2.78 -8.55 -12.44
N TYR A 67 -1.87 -7.79 -11.84
CA TYR A 67 -1.10 -6.75 -12.53
C TYR A 67 -0.36 -7.33 -13.75
N ARG A 68 0.31 -8.49 -13.58
CA ARG A 68 0.98 -9.20 -14.68
C ARG A 68 0.03 -9.65 -15.79
N LYS A 69 -1.24 -9.96 -15.47
CA LYS A 69 -2.26 -10.30 -16.48
C LYS A 69 -2.72 -9.06 -17.23
N LYS A 70 -3.04 -7.96 -16.52
CA LYS A 70 -3.45 -6.68 -17.14
C LYS A 70 -2.39 -6.15 -18.13
N VAL A 71 -1.10 -6.32 -17.82
CA VAL A 71 0.02 -5.94 -18.72
C VAL A 71 0.20 -6.87 -19.93
N LYS A 72 -0.17 -8.16 -19.81
CA LYS A 72 0.05 -9.18 -20.87
C LYS A 72 -1.13 -9.36 -21.81
N THR A 73 -2.31 -8.89 -21.46
CA THR A 73 -3.47 -8.89 -22.35
C THR A 73 -3.40 -7.62 -23.20
N PRO A 74 -2.96 -7.67 -24.48
CA PRO A 74 -3.22 -6.55 -25.37
C PRO A 74 -4.73 -6.35 -25.40
N ILE A 75 -5.15 -5.10 -25.18
CA ILE A 75 -6.55 -4.69 -25.31
C ILE A 75 -7.01 -5.19 -26.67
N THR A 76 -7.87 -6.20 -26.70
CA THR A 76 -8.61 -6.55 -27.90
C THR A 76 -9.59 -5.41 -28.12
N LEU A 77 -9.13 -4.38 -28.83
CA LEU A 77 -9.95 -3.31 -29.34
C LEU A 77 -11.00 -3.96 -30.25
N ASP A 78 -12.19 -4.19 -29.69
CA ASP A 78 -13.35 -4.52 -30.49
C ASP A 78 -13.71 -3.24 -31.26
N PHE A 79 -13.44 -3.24 -32.57
CA PHE A 79 -13.47 -2.07 -33.45
C PHE A 79 -14.89 -1.48 -33.70
N ASN A 80 -15.89 -1.87 -32.90
CA ASN A 80 -17.28 -1.43 -33.05
C ASN A 80 -17.79 -0.50 -31.93
N ASP A 81 -16.96 -0.08 -30.99
CA ASP A 81 -17.34 0.91 -29.98
C ASP A 81 -16.75 2.31 -30.31
N PRO A 82 -17.58 3.33 -30.59
CA PRO A 82 -17.12 4.69 -30.88
C PRO A 82 -16.47 5.41 -29.69
N MET A 83 -16.30 4.77 -28.54
CA MET A 83 -15.57 5.32 -27.38
C MET A 83 -14.06 5.03 -27.37
N SER A 84 -13.51 4.38 -28.39
CA SER A 84 -12.11 3.94 -28.44
C SER A 84 -11.12 5.03 -28.90
N VAL A 85 -11.09 6.18 -28.23
CA VAL A 85 -9.93 7.10 -28.32
C VAL A 85 -9.68 7.79 -26.98
N GLN A 86 -8.83 7.19 -26.14
CA GLN A 86 -7.95 7.94 -25.23
C GLN A 86 -6.79 7.06 -24.73
N GLU A 87 -5.97 6.61 -25.68
CA GLU A 87 -4.61 6.16 -25.41
C GLU A 87 -3.67 7.37 -25.50
N LYS A 88 -3.41 7.96 -24.33
CA LYS A 88 -2.24 8.77 -23.93
C LYS A 88 -2.64 9.55 -22.68
N ASP A 89 -2.42 8.96 -21.51
CA ASP A 89 -2.09 9.65 -20.23
C ASP A 89 -2.11 8.71 -19.02
N ILE A 90 -1.62 7.47 -19.18
CA ILE A 90 -1.39 6.51 -18.07
C ILE A 90 -0.23 6.97 -17.15
N LEU A 91 0.35 8.15 -17.38
CA LEU A 91 1.38 8.75 -16.51
C LEU A 91 1.00 10.12 -15.92
N GLY A 92 -0.25 10.58 -16.02
CA GLY A 92 -0.60 11.94 -15.57
C GLY A 92 -2.06 12.22 -15.24
N GLY A 93 -2.97 11.27 -15.41
CA GLY A 93 -4.38 11.47 -15.09
C GLY A 93 -4.61 11.54 -13.59
N MET A 94 -4.93 12.73 -13.08
CA MET A 94 -5.52 12.92 -11.76
C MET A 94 -6.87 12.19 -11.75
N ILE A 95 -6.84 10.92 -11.34
CA ILE A 95 -8.03 10.16 -11.01
C ILE A 95 -8.71 10.94 -9.87
N GLU A 96 -9.97 11.31 -10.04
CA GLU A 96 -10.82 11.80 -8.94
C GLU A 96 -10.91 10.68 -7.91
N ILE A 97 -9.97 10.70 -6.99
CA ILE A 97 -9.93 9.81 -5.85
C ILE A 97 -11.01 10.31 -4.90
N ASN A 98 -11.95 9.44 -4.56
CA ASN A 98 -12.90 9.70 -3.49
C ASN A 98 -12.13 9.68 -2.16
N TRP A 99 -11.68 10.86 -1.74
CA TRP A 99 -10.78 11.07 -0.60
C TRP A 99 -11.49 11.04 0.76
N GLU A 100 -12.82 10.98 0.77
CA GLU A 100 -13.64 11.12 1.98
C GLU A 100 -13.35 10.03 3.03
N ASP A 101 -13.00 8.81 2.61
CA ASP A 101 -12.73 7.71 3.54
C ASP A 101 -11.29 7.73 4.12
N LEU A 102 -10.34 8.39 3.45
CA LEU A 102 -8.93 8.48 3.90
C LEU A 102 -8.64 9.77 4.68
N SER A 103 -9.33 10.87 4.36
CA SER A 103 -9.15 12.18 5.02
C SER A 103 -9.52 12.14 6.51
N MET A 104 -10.36 11.17 6.92
CA MET A 104 -10.79 11.05 8.31
C MET A 104 -9.65 10.73 9.29
N ASN A 105 -8.51 10.18 8.83
CA ASN A 105 -7.40 9.79 9.72
C ASN A 105 -6.05 10.46 9.42
N LEU A 106 -5.76 10.79 8.15
CA LEU A 106 -4.52 11.45 7.73
C LEU A 106 -4.91 12.71 6.95
N GLY A 107 -4.72 13.91 7.52
CA GLY A 107 -5.08 15.17 6.85
C GLY A 107 -4.51 15.29 5.44
N ASP A 108 -5.15 16.10 4.60
CA ASP A 108 -4.92 16.21 3.15
C ASP A 108 -3.43 16.28 2.77
N GLU A 109 -2.60 17.01 3.53
CA GLU A 109 -1.17 17.15 3.26
C GLU A 109 -0.37 15.85 3.47
N VAL A 110 -0.77 15.01 4.43
CA VAL A 110 -0.14 13.70 4.66
C VAL A 110 -0.45 12.77 3.50
N THR A 111 -1.70 12.75 3.08
CA THR A 111 -2.17 11.97 1.94
C THR A 111 -1.47 12.40 0.65
N MET A 112 -1.35 13.71 0.39
CA MET A 112 -0.60 14.24 -0.75
C MET A 112 0.88 13.85 -0.71
N ALA A 113 1.52 13.93 0.45
CA ALA A 113 2.92 13.52 0.60
C ALA A 113 3.11 12.02 0.32
N MET A 114 2.22 11.17 0.84
CA MET A 114 2.19 9.73 0.58
C MET A 114 2.01 9.43 -0.92
N ASN A 115 1.20 10.21 -1.64
CA ASN A 115 1.02 10.01 -3.09
C ASN A 115 2.20 10.45 -3.94
N SER A 116 3.08 11.26 -3.39
CA SER A 116 4.23 11.82 -4.12
C SER A 116 5.53 11.01 -3.97
N ILE A 117 5.53 9.94 -3.18
CA ILE A 117 6.63 8.98 -3.06
C ILE A 117 6.38 7.78 -3.99
N SER A 118 7.43 7.02 -4.28
CA SER A 118 7.30 5.80 -5.12
C SER A 118 6.39 4.75 -4.48
N GLU A 119 5.76 3.92 -5.31
CA GLU A 119 4.88 2.83 -4.84
C GLU A 119 5.59 1.88 -3.87
N GLU A 120 6.85 1.53 -4.14
CA GLU A 120 7.65 0.69 -3.24
C GLU A 120 7.85 1.32 -1.84
N PHE A 121 7.93 2.64 -1.79
CA PHE A 121 8.09 3.39 -0.54
C PHE A 121 6.75 3.56 0.17
N LYS A 122 5.66 3.78 -0.57
CA LYS A 122 4.30 3.81 -0.03
C LYS A 122 3.96 2.46 0.61
N GLU A 123 4.19 1.37 -0.11
CA GLU A 123 3.90 0.01 0.35
C GLU A 123 4.59 -0.31 1.67
N ILE A 124 5.90 -0.07 1.77
CA ILE A 124 6.65 -0.41 2.99
C ILE A 124 6.23 0.47 4.18
N ILE A 125 5.82 1.71 3.93
CA ILE A 125 5.34 2.63 4.97
C ILE A 125 3.95 2.21 5.43
N LEU A 126 3.05 1.87 4.52
CA LEU A 126 1.72 1.35 4.89
C LEU A 126 1.85 0.10 5.76
N LEU A 127 2.68 -0.86 5.35
CA LEU A 127 2.87 -2.09 6.13
C LEU A 127 3.49 -1.82 7.51
N CYS A 128 4.47 -0.92 7.62
CA CYS A 128 5.17 -0.69 8.88
C CYS A 128 4.49 0.33 9.79
N ASP A 129 4.22 1.52 9.27
CA ASP A 129 3.81 2.70 10.03
C ASP A 129 2.29 2.78 10.23
N ILE A 130 1.50 2.16 9.33
CA ILE A 130 0.03 2.12 9.43
C ILE A 130 -0.45 0.78 9.97
N GLU A 131 -0.03 -0.33 9.34
CA GLU A 131 -0.50 -1.67 9.71
C GLU A 131 0.22 -2.28 10.92
N GLY A 132 1.38 -1.72 11.29
CA GLY A 132 2.14 -2.10 12.48
C GLY A 132 2.93 -3.41 12.36
N PHE A 133 3.20 -3.89 11.15
CA PHE A 133 3.99 -5.12 10.97
C PHE A 133 5.45 -4.95 11.41
N SER A 134 6.01 -6.03 11.97
CA SER A 134 7.44 -6.14 12.21
C SER A 134 8.23 -6.20 10.90
N TYR A 135 9.53 -5.93 10.96
CA TYR A 135 10.37 -5.95 9.76
C TYR A 135 10.47 -7.36 9.16
N GLU A 136 10.44 -8.37 10.02
CA GLU A 136 10.43 -9.78 9.67
C GLU A 136 9.14 -10.16 8.93
N GLU A 137 7.97 -9.73 9.42
CA GLU A 137 6.69 -9.95 8.72
C GLU A 137 6.65 -9.21 7.37
N ILE A 138 7.15 -7.97 7.31
CA ILE A 138 7.22 -7.22 6.05
C ILE A 138 8.13 -7.93 5.03
N ALA A 139 9.26 -8.47 5.49
CA ALA A 139 10.15 -9.27 4.65
C ALA A 139 9.43 -10.49 4.07
N GLU A 140 8.60 -11.17 4.87
CA GLU A 140 7.80 -12.31 4.41
C GLU A 140 6.63 -11.93 3.48
N ILE A 141 5.97 -10.80 3.74
CA ILE A 141 4.84 -10.28 2.93
C ILE A 141 5.34 -9.85 1.55
N LEU A 142 6.46 -9.13 1.49
CA LEU A 142 7.01 -8.56 0.27
C LEU A 142 8.00 -9.47 -0.46
N ASP A 143 8.37 -10.61 0.13
CA ASP A 143 9.42 -11.51 -0.36
C ASP A 143 10.76 -10.79 -0.57
N LEU A 144 11.20 -10.06 0.46
CA LEU A 144 12.42 -9.24 0.44
C LEU A 144 13.37 -9.61 1.59
N PRO A 145 14.70 -9.48 1.40
CA PRO A 145 15.63 -9.57 2.51
C PRO A 145 15.35 -8.54 3.60
N ILE A 146 15.49 -8.93 4.87
CA ILE A 146 15.29 -8.04 6.03
C ILE A 146 16.16 -6.76 5.96
N GLY A 147 17.36 -6.85 5.39
CA GLY A 147 18.24 -5.69 5.17
C GLY A 147 17.67 -4.71 4.13
N THR A 148 16.98 -5.23 3.11
CA THR A 148 16.27 -4.42 2.12
C THR A 148 15.09 -3.71 2.76
N VAL A 149 14.31 -4.40 3.60
CA VAL A 149 13.21 -3.77 4.36
C VAL A 149 13.71 -2.58 5.19
N ARG A 150 14.76 -2.79 5.99
CA ARG A 150 15.35 -1.73 6.84
C ARG A 150 15.85 -0.53 6.03
N SER A 151 16.61 -0.79 4.98
CA SER A 151 17.20 0.27 4.15
C SER A 151 16.15 1.02 3.33
N ARG A 152 15.15 0.31 2.77
CA ARG A 152 14.04 0.90 2.03
C ARG A 152 13.16 1.75 2.94
N LEU A 153 12.79 1.26 4.12
CA LEU A 153 11.99 2.02 5.08
C LEU A 153 12.71 3.28 5.57
N PHE A 154 14.02 3.20 5.81
CA PHE A 154 14.81 4.38 6.17
C PHE A 154 14.78 5.47 5.08
N ARG A 155 14.95 5.08 3.81
CA ARG A 155 14.89 6.00 2.67
C ARG A 155 13.49 6.60 2.51
N ALA A 156 12.47 5.75 2.54
CA ALA A 156 11.07 6.14 2.42
C ALA A 156 10.65 7.16 3.49
N ARG A 157 11.00 6.89 4.77
CA ARG A 157 10.72 7.82 5.88
C ARG A 157 11.47 9.15 5.78
N ASN A 158 12.71 9.15 5.28
CA ASN A 158 13.44 10.42 5.06
C ASN A 158 12.78 11.24 3.95
N GLU A 159 12.36 10.60 2.86
CA GLU A 159 11.70 11.30 1.76
C GLU A 159 10.36 11.92 2.21
N LEU A 160 9.53 11.16 2.95
CA LEU A 160 8.31 11.71 3.54
C LEU A 160 8.60 12.85 4.51
N LYS A 161 9.63 12.70 5.36
CA LYS A 161 10.00 13.75 6.30
C LYS A 161 10.32 15.06 5.59
N ASP A 162 11.05 15.00 4.48
CA ASP A 162 11.41 16.20 3.73
C ASP A 162 10.17 16.84 3.09
N LYS A 163 9.25 16.04 2.56
CA LYS A 163 7.96 16.50 1.99
C LYS A 163 7.03 17.09 3.05
N LEU A 164 6.99 16.50 4.25
CA LEU A 164 6.11 16.89 5.35
C LEU A 164 6.72 17.94 6.28
N MET A 165 7.95 18.40 6.06
CA MET A 165 8.65 19.30 6.99
C MET A 165 7.86 20.59 7.27
N LYS A 166 7.31 21.23 6.23
CA LYS A 166 6.52 22.47 6.39
C LYS A 166 5.24 22.23 7.18
N TYR A 167 4.50 21.17 6.81
CA TYR A 167 3.29 20.76 7.50
C TYR A 167 3.55 20.42 8.97
N ALA A 168 4.62 19.65 9.24
CA ALA A 168 5.04 19.28 10.59
C ALA A 168 5.32 20.52 11.45
N LEU A 169 5.99 21.54 10.91
CA LEU A 169 6.25 22.79 11.63
C LEU A 169 4.96 23.56 11.94
N LEU A 170 4.01 23.64 10.99
CA LEU A 170 2.70 24.27 11.20
C LEU A 170 1.92 23.56 12.31
N MET A 171 2.00 22.23 12.36
CA MET A 171 1.37 21.40 13.40
C MET A 171 2.16 21.36 14.73
N GLY A 172 3.27 22.12 14.84
CA GLY A 172 4.05 22.23 16.08
C GLY A 172 5.07 21.10 16.31
N TYR A 173 5.24 20.17 15.38
CA TYR A 173 6.28 19.15 15.45
C TYR A 173 7.67 19.75 15.15
N ARG A 174 8.64 19.50 16.04
CA ARG A 174 10.02 19.98 15.88
C ARG A 174 10.98 18.82 15.64
N ASN A 175 11.86 18.97 14.64
CA ASN A 175 12.90 18.00 14.34
C ASN A 175 14.02 18.04 15.41
N LYS A 176 13.92 17.15 16.42
CA LYS A 176 14.93 17.01 17.49
C LYS A 176 16.33 16.63 16.97
N ARG A 177 16.47 16.07 15.77
CA ARG A 177 17.76 15.64 15.20
C ARG A 177 18.52 16.78 14.49
N GLY A 178 17.86 17.89 14.14
CA GLY A 178 18.49 19.04 13.48
C GLY A 178 19.28 19.95 14.43
N ILE A 179 18.88 20.02 15.71
CA ILE A 179 19.45 20.94 16.70
C ILE A 179 20.94 20.69 16.97
N LYS A 180 21.44 19.47 16.74
CA LYS A 180 22.85 19.12 17.01
C LYS A 180 23.85 19.68 15.98
N LYS A 181 23.42 20.14 14.80
CA LYS A 181 24.37 20.65 13.78
C LYS A 181 24.68 22.14 13.93
N ASP A 182 23.83 22.92 14.60
CA ASP A 182 23.98 24.38 14.67
C ASP A 182 24.63 24.89 15.97
N ILE A 183 25.06 24.00 16.88
CA ILE A 183 25.75 24.35 18.14
C ILE A 183 27.28 24.17 18.04
N LYS A 184 27.80 23.89 16.84
CA LYS A 184 29.24 23.82 16.57
C LYS A 184 29.62 24.70 15.38
N LYS A 185 29.53 26.02 15.57
CA LYS A 185 30.31 27.00 14.81
C LYS A 185 30.64 28.18 15.71
#